data_AF-Q25868-F1
#
_entry.id   AF-Q25868-F1
#
_cell.length_a   1.000
_cell.length_b   1.000
_cell.length_c   1.000
_cell.angle_alpha   90.00
_cell.angle_beta   90.00
_cell.angle_gamma   90.00
#
_symmetry.space_group_name_H-M   'P 1'
#
loop_
_entity.id
_entity.type
_entity.pdbx_description
1 polymer ?
#
loop_
_entity_poly.entity_id
_entity_poly.type
_entity_poly.pdbx_seq_one_letter_code
_entity_poly.pdbx_strand_id
1 'polypeptide(L)'
;CLILCPASLINNWNDEISKWIPNRCNVTCVNDNAKEKIVSKLEGFKYDIQSTVLICSYECFRINNEFLDKSSIDMIICDEAHRLKNDKTKTYTSIYNLT
;
A
#
# COMPACT_ATOMS: atom_id res chain seq x y z
N CYS A 1 0.97 8.45 1.71
CA CYS A 1 -0.39 7.85 1.64
C CYS A 1 -0.27 6.37 1.27
N LEU A 2 -1.04 5.49 1.92
CA LEU A 2 -1.11 4.05 1.64
C LEU A 2 -2.49 3.68 1.08
N ILE A 3 -2.53 3.04 -0.08
CA ILE A 3 -3.75 2.48 -0.70
C ILE A 3 -3.70 0.96 -0.58
N LEU A 4 -4.71 0.39 0.07
CA LEU A 4 -4.92 -1.05 0.20
C LEU A 4 -6.08 -1.48 -0.69
N CYS A 5 -5.81 -2.36 -1.66
CA CYS A 5 -6.81 -2.84 -2.61
C CYS A 5 -6.64 -4.35 -2.91
N PRO A 6 -7.59 -4.99 -3.59
CA PRO A 6 -7.36 -6.29 -4.24
C PRO A 6 -6.13 -6.25 -5.16
N ALA A 7 -5.32 -7.32 -5.20
CA ALA A 7 -4.10 -7.37 -6.01
C ALA A 7 -4.36 -7.09 -7.51
N SER A 8 -5.53 -7.52 -8.02
CA SER A 8 -5.98 -7.26 -9.38
C SER A 8 -6.23 -5.78 -9.70
N LEU A 9 -6.42 -4.93 -8.69
CA LEU A 9 -6.73 -3.51 -8.83
C LEU A 9 -5.50 -2.60 -8.65
N ILE A 10 -4.33 -3.14 -8.30
CA ILE A 10 -3.12 -2.34 -8.09
C ILE A 10 -2.78 -1.53 -9.35
N ASN A 11 -2.73 -2.20 -10.51
CA ASN A 11 -2.41 -1.53 -11.77
C ASN A 11 -3.51 -0.54 -12.19
N ASN A 12 -4.78 -0.86 -11.93
CA ASN A 12 -5.88 0.06 -12.22
C ASN A 12 -5.75 1.37 -11.43
N TRP A 13 -5.44 1.28 -10.14
CA TRP A 13 -5.19 2.46 -9.31
C TRP A 13 -4.00 3.29 -9.82
N ASN A 14 -2.91 2.64 -10.22
CA ASN A 14 -1.76 3.31 -10.82
C ASN A 14 -2.13 4.07 -12.10
N ASP A 15 -2.92 3.45 -12.97
CA ASP A 15 -3.36 4.02 -14.23
C ASP A 15 -4.32 5.20 -14.01
N GLU A 16 -5.24 5.09 -13.05
CA GLU A 16 -6.15 6.18 -12.68
C GLU A 16 -5.41 7.39 -12.09
N ILE A 17 -4.46 7.17 -11.17
CA ILE A 17 -3.65 8.27 -10.63
C ILE A 17 -2.83 8.93 -11.73
N SER A 18 -2.21 8.14 -12.61
CA SER A 18 -1.44 8.65 -13.74
C SER A 18 -2.29 9.44 -14.73
N LYS A 19 -3.54 9.00 -14.96
CA LYS A 19 -4.52 9.66 -15.84
C LYS A 19 -4.99 10.98 -15.28
N TRP A 20 -5.36 11.02 -14.00
CA TRP A 20 -6.01 12.19 -13.40
C TRP A 20 -5.00 13.20 -12.83
N ILE A 21 -3.83 12.75 -12.40
CA ILE A 21 -2.82 13.59 -11.75
C ILE A 21 -1.41 13.32 -12.29
N PRO A 22 -1.18 13.47 -13.61
CA PRO A 22 0.10 13.18 -14.22
C PRO A 22 1.21 14.07 -13.64
N ASN A 23 2.39 13.48 -13.40
CA ASN A 23 3.62 14.15 -12.97
C ASN A 23 3.55 14.93 -11.65
N ARG A 24 2.50 14.77 -10.84
CA ARG A 24 2.38 15.41 -9.52
C ARG A 24 2.40 14.40 -8.37
N CYS A 25 2.19 13.12 -8.66
CA CYS A 25 2.10 12.07 -7.68
C CYS A 25 2.92 10.87 -8.18
N ASN A 26 4.09 10.64 -7.58
CA ASN A 26 4.82 9.39 -7.83
C ASN A 26 4.21 8.27 -6.99
N VAL A 27 3.94 7.16 -7.67
CA VAL A 27 3.26 6.00 -7.13
C VAL A 27 4.22 4.83 -7.07
N THR A 28 4.37 4.23 -5.89
CA THR A 28 5.07 2.96 -5.71
C THR A 28 4.06 1.82 -5.66
N CYS A 29 4.07 0.94 -6.68
CA CYS A 29 3.22 -0.24 -6.72
C CYS A 29 3.94 -1.49 -6.22
N VAL A 30 3.37 -2.15 -5.21
CA VAL A 30 3.87 -3.42 -4.66
C VAL A 30 3.09 -4.59 -5.26
N ASN A 31 3.54 -5.05 -6.43
CA ASN A 31 2.93 -6.15 -7.19
C ASN A 31 3.99 -7.15 -7.69
N ASP A 32 5.02 -7.40 -6.88
CA ASP A 32 6.09 -8.35 -7.19
C ASP A 32 5.83 -9.71 -6.52
N ASN A 33 6.26 -10.79 -7.15
CA ASN A 33 6.20 -12.13 -6.57
C ASN A 33 7.43 -12.46 -5.70
N ALA A 34 8.55 -11.75 -5.90
CA ALA A 34 9.78 -11.99 -5.16
C ALA A 34 9.79 -11.18 -3.86
N LYS A 35 9.93 -11.86 -2.72
CA LYS A 35 9.94 -11.22 -1.39
C LYS A 35 10.97 -10.09 -1.29
N GLU A 36 12.16 -10.28 -1.83
CA GLU A 36 13.24 -9.28 -1.81
C GLU A 36 12.82 -7.97 -2.49
N LYS A 37 12.09 -8.05 -3.61
CA LYS A 37 11.59 -6.87 -4.33
C LYS A 37 10.48 -6.16 -3.56
N ILE A 38 9.59 -6.93 -2.94
CA ILE A 38 8.53 -6.40 -2.07
C ILE A 38 9.16 -5.61 -0.93
N VAL A 39 10.09 -6.24 -0.19
CA VAL A 39 10.77 -5.62 0.96
C VAL A 39 11.50 -4.36 0.52
N SER A 40 12.27 -4.41 -0.57
CA SER A 40 12.99 -3.25 -1.09
C SER A 40 12.07 -2.07 -1.42
N LYS A 41 10.87 -2.32 -1.97
CA LYS A 41 9.88 -1.28 -2.25
C LYS A 41 9.28 -0.68 -0.98
N LEU A 42 9.00 -1.51 0.03
CA LEU A 42 8.42 -1.06 1.29
C LEU A 42 9.41 -0.26 2.13
N GLU A 43 10.66 -0.74 2.25
CA GLU A 43 11.72 -0.02 2.96
C GLU A 43 12.14 1.24 2.20
N GLY A 44 12.20 1.16 0.87
CA GLY A 44 12.56 2.25 -0.02
C GLY A 44 11.56 3.41 0.01
N PHE A 45 10.28 3.14 0.27
CA PHE A 45 9.21 4.14 0.28
C PHE A 45 9.49 5.31 1.23
N LYS A 46 10.10 5.02 2.40
CA LYS A 46 10.54 6.03 3.38
C LYS A 46 11.57 7.01 2.82
N TYR A 47 12.49 6.52 2.00
CA TYR A 47 13.65 7.29 1.53
C TYR A 47 13.37 8.01 0.21
N ASP A 48 12.33 7.58 -0.51
CA ASP A 48 11.90 8.22 -1.74
C ASP A 48 11.00 9.42 -1.42
N ILE A 49 11.64 10.58 -1.25
CA ILE A 49 10.99 11.88 -0.98
C ILE A 49 9.96 12.24 -2.09
N GLN A 50 10.09 11.66 -3.28
CA GLN A 50 9.15 11.93 -4.38
C GLN A 50 7.93 10.98 -4.35
N SER A 51 8.08 9.75 -3.84
CA SER A 51 6.99 8.80 -3.70
C SER A 51 6.00 9.25 -2.64
N THR A 52 4.82 9.65 -3.09
CA THR A 52 3.76 10.19 -2.22
C THR A 52 2.66 9.17 -1.94
N VAL A 53 2.53 8.16 -2.81
CA VAL A 53 1.52 7.11 -2.73
C VAL A 53 2.16 5.72 -2.84
N LEU A 54 1.86 4.87 -1.87
CA LEU A 54 2.17 3.45 -1.87
C LEU A 54 0.88 2.66 -2.15
N ILE A 55 0.88 1.79 -3.15
CA ILE A 55 -0.25 0.90 -3.45
C ILE A 55 0.18 -0.54 -3.18
N CYS A 56 -0.59 -1.23 -2.33
CA CYS A 56 -0.28 -2.59 -1.92
C CYS A 56 -1.55 -3.42 -1.78
N SER A 57 -1.45 -4.73 -2.01
CA SER A 57 -2.57 -5.62 -1.71
C SER A 57 -2.72 -5.83 -0.21
N TYR A 58 -3.94 -6.11 0.25
CA TYR A 58 -4.19 -6.46 1.65
C TYR A 58 -3.32 -7.61 2.15
N GLU A 59 -3.11 -8.63 1.32
CA GLU A 59 -2.30 -9.79 1.68
C GLU A 59 -0.81 -9.44 1.79
N CYS A 60 -0.28 -8.70 0.81
CA CYS A 60 1.11 -8.26 0.81
C CYS A 60 1.39 -7.33 2.00
N PHE A 61 0.48 -6.39 2.28
CA PHE A 61 0.58 -5.51 3.43
C PHE A 61 0.56 -6.32 4.74
N ARG A 62 -0.40 -7.24 4.91
CA ARG A 62 -0.49 -8.07 6.11
C ARG A 62 0.80 -8.85 6.39
N ILE A 63 1.43 -9.42 5.37
CA ILE A 63 2.64 -10.24 5.51
C ILE A 63 3.89 -9.37 5.76
N ASN A 64 3.97 -8.19 5.15
CA ASN A 64 5.20 -7.41 5.09
C ASN A 64 5.13 -6.05 5.80
N ASN A 65 4.07 -5.78 6.58
CA ASN A 65 3.88 -4.49 7.27
C ASN A 65 5.02 -4.13 8.24
N GLU A 66 5.82 -5.10 8.67
CA GLU A 66 7.00 -4.88 9.52
C GLU A 66 8.12 -4.09 8.82
N PHE A 67 8.22 -4.20 7.50
CA PHE A 67 9.24 -3.51 6.68
C PHE A 67 8.81 -2.09 6.29
N LEU A 68 7.55 -1.75 6.52
CA LEU A 68 7.01 -0.45 6.19
C LEU A 68 7.18 0.49 7.40
N ASP A 69 7.85 1.62 7.19
CA ASP A 69 7.96 2.65 8.22
C ASP A 69 6.60 3.34 8.41
N LYS A 70 5.92 2.98 9.50
CA LYS A 70 4.57 3.46 9.81
C LYS A 70 4.51 4.98 10.02
N SER A 71 5.61 5.59 10.45
CA SER A 71 5.69 7.04 10.68
C SER A 71 5.62 7.86 9.39
N SER A 72 5.83 7.22 8.23
CA SER A 72 5.76 7.85 6.90
C SER A 72 4.36 7.89 6.29
N ILE A 73 3.32 7.43 7.01
CA ILE A 73 1.97 7.26 6.48
C ILE A 73 1.00 8.21 7.17
N ASP A 74 0.60 9.26 6.46
CA ASP A 74 -0.39 10.24 6.96
C ASP A 74 -1.85 9.84 6.69
N MET A 75 -2.07 8.92 5.74
CA MET A 75 -3.40 8.55 5.25
C MET A 75 -3.41 7.11 4.74
N ILE A 76 -4.48 6.39 5.06
CA ILE A 76 -4.77 5.03 4.57
C ILE A 76 -6.11 5.04 3.83
N ILE A 77 -6.10 4.53 2.60
CA ILE A 77 -7.30 4.36 1.77
C ILE A 77 -7.52 2.85 1.60
N CYS A 78 -8.66 2.36 2.07
CA CYS A 78 -9.05 0.95 1.95
C CYS A 78 -10.10 0.80 0.84
N ASP A 79 -9.67 0.29 -0.31
CA ASP A 79 -10.57 -0.07 -1.39
C ASP A 79 -11.26 -1.41 -1.09
N GLU A 80 -12.53 -1.54 -1.44
CA GLU A 80 -13.37 -2.68 -1.05
C GLU A 80 -13.35 -2.98 0.45
N ALA A 81 -13.40 -1.94 1.29
CA ALA A 81 -13.35 -2.03 2.75
C ALA A 81 -14.43 -2.95 3.37
N HIS A 82 -15.48 -3.30 2.61
CA HIS A 82 -16.44 -4.32 3.01
C HIS A 82 -15.77 -5.69 3.30
N ARG A 83 -14.58 -5.96 2.73
CA ARG A 83 -13.76 -7.14 3.02
C ARG A 83 -13.10 -7.11 4.41
N LEU A 84 -13.00 -5.94 5.03
CA LEU A 84 -12.43 -5.73 6.37
C LEU A 84 -13.45 -5.98 7.50
N LYS A 85 -14.69 -6.39 7.19
CA LYS A 85 -15.78 -6.55 8.17
C LYS A 85 -15.57 -7.66 9.20
N ASN A 86 -14.66 -8.62 8.98
CA ASN A 86 -14.26 -9.55 10.03
C ASN A 86 -13.15 -8.89 10.87
N ASP A 87 -13.59 -8.21 11.92
CA ASP A 87 -12.84 -7.64 13.06
C ASP A 87 -11.80 -8.57 13.72
N LYS A 88 -11.88 -9.89 13.47
CA LYS A 88 -10.89 -10.90 13.90
C LYS A 88 -9.80 -11.23 12.87
N THR A 89 -9.81 -10.63 11.68
CA THR A 89 -8.80 -10.92 10.66
C THR A 89 -7.50 -10.18 10.97
N LYS A 90 -6.37 -10.88 10.82
CA LYS A 90 -5.01 -10.32 10.97
C LYS A 90 -4.81 -9.02 10.17
N THR A 91 -5.51 -8.85 9.05
CA THR A 91 -5.52 -7.63 8.24
C THR A 91 -6.07 -6.42 9.00
N TYR A 92 -7.20 -6.57 9.73
CA TYR A 92 -7.76 -5.50 10.54
C TYR A 92 -6.78 -5.07 11.64
N THR A 93 -6.19 -6.03 12.36
CA THR A 93 -5.18 -5.73 13.40
C THR A 93 -3.95 -5.05 12.82
N SER A 94 -3.45 -5.48 11.66
CA SER A 94 -2.31 -4.83 11.00
C SER A 94 -2.60 -3.37 10.62
N ILE A 95 -3.81 -3.08 10.15
CA ILE A 95 -4.24 -1.71 9.82
C ILE A 95 -4.45 -0.89 11.08
N TYR A 96 -5.12 -1.44 12.11
CA TYR A 96 -5.34 -0.75 13.38
C TYR A 96 -4.01 -0.36 14.04
N ASN A 97 -2.98 -1.22 13.95
CA ASN A 97 -1.64 -0.95 14.49
C ASN A 97 -0.81 0.04 13.64
N LEU A 98 -1.38 0.67 12.61
CA LEU A 98 -0.76 1.79 11.88
C LEU A 98 -1.19 3.16 12.44
N THR A 99 -2.33 3.22 13.11
CA THR A 99 -2.88 4.40 13.82
C THR A 99 -2.54 4.35 15.30
#